data_AF-A0A0F8ZJI6-F1
#
_entry.id   AF-A0A0F8ZJI6-F1
#
_cell.length_a   1.000
_cell.length_b   1.000
_cell.length_c   1.000
_cell.angle_alpha   90.00
_cell.angle_beta   90.00
_cell.angle_gamma   90.00
#
_symmetry.space_group_name_H-M   'P 1'
#
loop_
_entity.id
_entity.type
_entity.pdbx_description
1 polymer ?
#
loop_
_entity_poly.entity_id
_entity_poly.type
_entity_poly.pdbx_seq_one_letter_code
_entity_poly.pdbx_strand_id
1 'polypeptide(L)'
;MKKAMDAYNYICAETLSAHDCLYILERRRNQDELMKHRYYKDPYGYLLETSRSWATGDGRGDAVARTVLAAIVYRDQEFIDAIKTNLYSLLYHGQWKPIRHPEEHRTEDFSRDHTIWYVIWMRYFSIISRALDIPWKISDKFNQTIDMWLWIRAVAKDRFIDRFAYWIVAGLLMRIGSIWNRWLRNRAGIESVHYLDFKPTPAEYLNKKELFACKNSAPGYIMDTQAFMIHCLSDGWFKRRLKKRLIPLVEKSNYLIRKLAGDVFSAEDSQEINNYTGMDGFRWARRLDRTTDIELNQLTGKQPPWNMDRDVLKANLEWL
;
A
#
# COMPACT_ATOMS: atom_id res chain seq x y z
N MET A 1 -22.24 -1.34 21.42
CA MET A 1 -22.46 -2.67 20.84
C MET A 1 -23.79 -2.76 20.08
N LYS A 2 -24.96 -2.63 20.74
CA LYS A 2 -26.28 -2.72 20.07
C LYS A 2 -26.48 -1.72 18.92
N LYS A 3 -26.20 -0.43 19.13
CA LYS A 3 -26.30 0.62 18.08
C LYS A 3 -25.35 0.46 16.89
N ALA A 4 -24.22 -0.23 17.06
CA ALA A 4 -23.27 -0.50 15.96
C ALA A 4 -23.68 -1.75 15.17
N MET A 5 -24.25 -2.75 15.86
CA MET A 5 -24.93 -3.89 15.25
C MET A 5 -26.14 -3.43 14.43
N ASP A 6 -26.91 -2.47 14.93
CA ASP A 6 -28.08 -1.95 14.22
C ASP A 6 -27.69 -1.18 12.95
N ALA A 7 -26.60 -0.41 12.97
CA ALA A 7 -26.10 0.30 11.77
C ALA A 7 -25.48 -0.65 10.72
N TYR A 8 -24.73 -1.66 11.16
CA TYR A 8 -24.16 -2.68 10.28
C TYR A 8 -25.24 -3.60 9.69
N ASN A 9 -26.21 -4.03 10.51
CA ASN A 9 -27.36 -4.81 10.05
C ASN A 9 -28.26 -4.02 9.12
N TYR A 10 -28.38 -2.69 9.29
CA TYR A 10 -29.13 -1.84 8.36
C TYR A 10 -28.42 -1.71 7.00
N ILE A 11 -27.09 -1.51 6.99
CA ILE A 11 -26.29 -1.47 5.76
C ILE A 11 -26.34 -2.83 5.05
N CYS A 12 -26.20 -3.94 5.78
CA CYS A 12 -26.29 -5.28 5.20
C CYS A 12 -27.70 -5.66 4.74
N ALA A 13 -28.77 -5.24 5.43
CA ALA A 13 -30.14 -5.61 5.08
C ALA A 13 -30.65 -4.93 3.79
N GLU A 14 -30.13 -3.76 3.43
CA GLU A 14 -30.55 -3.07 2.19
C GLU A 14 -29.65 -3.34 0.98
N THR A 15 -28.46 -3.95 1.15
CA THR A 15 -27.50 -4.18 0.04
C THR A 15 -26.98 -5.60 -0.12
N LEU A 16 -27.12 -6.45 0.89
CA LEU A 16 -26.64 -7.84 0.89
C LEU A 16 -27.81 -8.77 1.16
N SER A 17 -27.89 -9.89 0.43
CA SER A 17 -28.98 -10.85 0.65
C SER A 17 -28.85 -11.47 2.04
N ALA A 18 -29.96 -11.97 2.61
CA ALA A 18 -29.92 -12.72 3.88
C ALA A 18 -28.94 -13.91 3.84
N HIS A 19 -28.68 -14.44 2.64
CA HIS A 19 -27.67 -15.45 2.38
C HIS A 19 -26.24 -14.94 2.64
N ASP A 20 -25.93 -13.71 2.23
CA ASP A 20 -24.61 -13.10 2.43
C ASP A 20 -24.32 -12.81 3.91
N CYS A 21 -25.35 -12.43 4.67
CA CYS A 21 -25.26 -12.22 6.12
C CYS A 21 -24.95 -13.51 6.89
N LEU A 22 -25.65 -14.62 6.55
CA LEU A 22 -25.39 -15.93 7.13
C LEU A 22 -23.99 -16.45 6.75
N TYR A 23 -23.58 -16.23 5.50
CA TYR A 23 -22.25 -16.57 4.99
C TYR A 23 -21.11 -15.85 5.74
N ILE A 24 -21.28 -14.55 6.03
CA ILE A 24 -20.31 -13.77 6.82
C ILE A 24 -20.21 -14.30 8.27
N LEU A 25 -21.34 -14.68 8.88
CA LEU A 25 -21.37 -15.22 10.25
C LEU A 25 -20.74 -16.61 10.34
N GLU A 26 -20.94 -17.47 9.33
CA GLU A 26 -20.26 -18.77 9.24
C GLU A 26 -18.75 -18.61 9.02
N ARG A 27 -18.30 -17.68 8.17
CA ARG A 27 -16.87 -17.38 7.98
C ARG A 27 -16.19 -16.84 9.24
N ARG A 28 -16.89 -16.01 10.04
CA ARG A 28 -16.37 -15.54 11.34
C ARG A 28 -16.11 -16.68 12.32
N ARG A 29 -16.94 -17.73 12.29
CA ARG A 29 -16.74 -18.93 13.13
C ARG A 29 -15.45 -19.70 12.79
N ASN A 30 -14.93 -19.56 11.57
CA ASN A 30 -13.69 -20.20 11.11
C ASN A 30 -12.45 -19.29 11.22
N GLN A 31 -12.56 -18.12 11.86
CA GLN A 31 -11.48 -17.13 11.93
C GLN A 31 -10.24 -17.68 12.68
N ASP A 32 -10.43 -18.55 13.67
CA ASP A 32 -9.32 -19.20 14.39
C ASP A 32 -8.53 -20.20 13.52
N GLU A 33 -9.18 -20.81 12.51
CA GLU A 33 -8.48 -21.64 11.53
C GLU A 33 -7.75 -20.79 10.49
N LEU A 34 -8.33 -19.67 10.07
CA LEU A 34 -7.72 -18.74 9.12
C LEU A 34 -6.50 -18.03 9.70
N MET A 35 -6.50 -17.74 11.01
CA MET A 35 -5.35 -17.17 11.74
C MET A 35 -4.14 -18.12 11.80
N LYS A 36 -4.30 -19.42 11.46
CA LYS A 36 -3.17 -20.34 11.27
C LYS A 36 -2.31 -19.94 10.05
N HIS A 37 -2.87 -19.17 9.11
CA HIS A 37 -2.16 -18.63 7.97
C HIS A 37 -1.71 -17.19 8.21
N ARG A 38 -0.48 -16.88 7.79
CA ARG A 38 0.10 -15.54 7.97
C ARG A 38 -0.64 -14.46 7.18
N TYR A 39 -0.99 -14.76 5.93
CA TYR A 39 -1.94 -13.97 5.15
C TYR A 39 -3.24 -14.74 5.06
N TYR A 40 -4.36 -14.06 5.31
CA TYR A 40 -5.68 -14.66 5.23
C TYR A 40 -6.69 -13.66 4.71
N LYS A 41 -7.65 -14.17 3.94
CA LYS A 41 -8.83 -13.41 3.55
C LYS A 41 -9.86 -13.53 4.67
N ASP A 42 -10.33 -12.39 5.17
CA ASP A 42 -11.30 -12.35 6.24
C ASP A 42 -12.76 -12.51 5.71
N PRO A 43 -13.77 -12.56 6.59
CA PRO A 43 -15.17 -12.69 6.18
C PRO A 43 -15.69 -11.55 5.29
N TYR A 44 -15.04 -10.38 5.34
CA TYR A 44 -15.38 -9.19 4.56
C TYR A 44 -14.67 -9.15 3.21
N GLY A 45 -13.85 -10.15 2.90
CA GLY A 45 -13.05 -10.20 1.68
C GLY A 45 -11.79 -9.33 1.75
N TYR A 46 -11.39 -8.85 2.93
CA TYR A 46 -10.14 -8.12 3.13
C TYR A 46 -8.96 -9.09 3.28
N LEU A 47 -7.83 -8.75 2.65
CA LEU A 47 -6.57 -9.45 2.91
C LEU A 47 -5.91 -8.87 4.16
N LEU A 48 -5.86 -9.70 5.19
CA LEU A 48 -5.25 -9.40 6.48
C LEU A 48 -3.95 -10.18 6.67
N GLU A 49 -3.15 -9.73 7.64
CA GLU A 49 -1.87 -10.33 7.98
C GLU A 49 -1.78 -10.52 9.50
N THR A 50 -1.58 -11.76 9.95
CA THR A 50 -1.19 -12.01 11.33
C THR A 50 0.30 -11.72 11.50
N SER A 51 0.63 -10.66 12.25
CA SER A 51 2.00 -10.40 12.68
C SER A 51 2.05 -10.01 14.14
N ARG A 52 3.06 -10.55 14.83
CA ARG A 52 3.39 -10.25 16.22
C ARG A 52 3.73 -8.77 16.44
N SER A 53 4.05 -8.03 15.38
CA SER A 53 4.40 -6.61 15.44
C SER A 53 3.21 -5.66 15.49
N TRP A 54 1.97 -6.14 15.25
CA TRP A 54 0.79 -5.28 15.28
C TRP A 54 0.19 -5.21 16.69
N ALA A 55 -0.01 -3.99 17.22
CA ALA A 55 -0.70 -3.79 18.50
C ALA A 55 -2.14 -4.33 18.53
N THR A 56 -2.80 -4.44 17.36
CA THR A 56 -4.15 -5.02 17.20
C THR A 56 -4.13 -6.47 16.68
N GLY A 57 -2.95 -7.07 16.48
CA GLY A 57 -2.76 -8.49 16.14
C GLY A 57 -3.02 -8.91 14.69
N ASP A 58 -3.91 -8.24 13.95
CA ASP A 58 -4.40 -8.71 12.64
C ASP A 58 -4.17 -7.76 11.45
N GLY A 59 -3.50 -6.62 11.70
CA GLY A 59 -3.05 -5.72 10.64
C GLY A 59 -4.18 -4.98 9.90
N ARG A 60 -5.39 -4.88 10.45
CA ARG A 60 -6.53 -4.14 9.84
C ARG A 60 -6.22 -2.70 9.45
N GLY A 61 -5.28 -2.07 10.16
CA GLY A 61 -4.83 -0.70 9.89
C GLY A 61 -4.34 -0.48 8.45
N ASP A 62 -3.75 -1.50 7.81
CA ASP A 62 -3.24 -1.43 6.43
C ASP A 62 -4.01 -2.35 5.47
N ALA A 63 -5.21 -2.81 5.87
CA ALA A 63 -5.99 -3.77 5.09
C ALA A 63 -6.35 -3.24 3.69
N VAL A 64 -6.59 -1.93 3.55
CA VAL A 64 -6.89 -1.30 2.26
C VAL A 64 -5.73 -1.52 1.28
N ALA A 65 -4.50 -1.17 1.65
CA ALA A 65 -3.34 -1.31 0.78
C ALA A 65 -3.14 -2.76 0.33
N ARG A 66 -3.15 -3.70 1.28
CA ARG A 66 -2.98 -5.14 0.99
C ARG A 66 -4.08 -5.68 0.11
N THR A 67 -5.34 -5.32 0.39
CA THR A 67 -6.49 -5.81 -0.37
C THR A 67 -6.54 -5.22 -1.78
N VAL A 68 -6.16 -3.95 -1.96
CA VAL A 68 -6.02 -3.35 -3.30
C VAL A 68 -4.94 -4.07 -4.10
N LEU A 69 -3.78 -4.33 -3.51
CA LEU A 69 -2.73 -5.09 -4.18
C LEU A 69 -3.18 -6.52 -4.50
N ALA A 70 -3.87 -7.19 -3.58
CA ALA A 70 -4.42 -8.53 -3.80
C ALA A 70 -5.44 -8.55 -4.93
N ALA A 71 -6.32 -7.54 -5.01
CA ALA A 71 -7.27 -7.39 -6.11
C ALA A 71 -6.54 -7.23 -7.46
N ILE A 72 -5.45 -6.44 -7.50
CA ILE A 72 -4.64 -6.25 -8.72
C ILE A 72 -3.92 -7.53 -9.12
N VAL A 73 -3.31 -8.23 -8.16
CA VAL A 73 -2.47 -9.41 -8.39
C VAL A 73 -3.30 -10.64 -8.73
N TYR A 74 -4.32 -10.95 -7.94
CA TYR A 74 -5.09 -12.20 -8.08
C TYR A 74 -6.36 -12.05 -8.91
N ARG A 75 -6.87 -10.83 -9.09
CA ARG A 75 -8.16 -10.56 -9.76
C ARG A 75 -9.33 -11.35 -9.17
N ASP A 76 -9.23 -11.73 -7.88
CA ASP A 76 -10.32 -12.37 -7.13
C ASP A 76 -11.42 -11.33 -6.88
N GLN A 77 -12.65 -11.69 -7.28
CA GLN A 77 -13.82 -10.83 -7.19
C GLN A 77 -14.13 -10.44 -5.74
N GLU A 78 -13.85 -11.31 -4.76
CA GLU A 78 -14.07 -10.98 -3.34
C GLU A 78 -13.16 -9.82 -2.88
N PHE A 79 -11.89 -9.76 -3.32
CA PHE A 79 -11.00 -8.63 -2.99
C PHE A 79 -11.45 -7.34 -3.68
N ILE A 80 -11.96 -7.44 -4.91
CA ILE A 80 -12.48 -6.31 -5.67
C ILE A 80 -13.71 -5.74 -4.96
N ASP A 81 -14.65 -6.61 -4.59
CA ASP A 81 -15.91 -6.22 -3.97
C ASP A 81 -15.75 -5.72 -2.53
N ALA A 82 -14.74 -6.20 -1.80
CA ALA A 82 -14.40 -5.66 -0.47
C ALA A 82 -14.09 -4.15 -0.54
N ILE A 83 -13.17 -3.76 -1.43
CA ILE A 83 -12.80 -2.33 -1.64
C ILE A 83 -13.98 -1.54 -2.20
N LYS A 84 -14.73 -2.13 -3.13
CA LYS A 84 -15.93 -1.53 -3.73
C LYS A 84 -16.96 -1.19 -2.65
N THR A 85 -17.34 -2.13 -1.81
CA THR A 85 -18.38 -1.96 -0.79
C THR A 85 -18.05 -0.80 0.15
N ASN A 86 -16.79 -0.70 0.59
CA ASN A 86 -16.33 0.39 1.43
C ASN A 86 -16.29 1.75 0.71
N LEU A 87 -16.09 1.76 -0.62
CA LEU A 87 -16.13 2.99 -1.41
C LEU A 87 -17.57 3.46 -1.70
N TYR A 88 -18.47 2.54 -2.04
CA TYR A 88 -19.83 2.86 -2.51
C TYR A 88 -20.82 3.15 -1.37
N SER A 89 -20.66 2.53 -0.20
CA SER A 89 -21.44 2.88 1.01
C SER A 89 -21.34 4.36 1.42
N LEU A 90 -20.36 5.09 0.86
CA LEU A 90 -20.07 6.50 1.15
C LEU A 90 -20.70 7.46 0.13
N LEU A 91 -20.76 7.06 -1.13
CA LEU A 91 -21.29 7.89 -2.21
C LEU A 91 -22.81 8.05 -2.10
N TYR A 92 -23.50 7.09 -1.48
CA TYR A 92 -24.96 7.05 -1.38
C TYR A 92 -25.56 8.10 -0.42
N HIS A 93 -24.79 8.57 0.57
CA HIS A 93 -25.25 9.57 1.55
C HIS A 93 -24.65 10.97 1.34
N GLY A 94 -24.01 11.22 0.19
CA GLY A 94 -23.41 12.52 -0.12
C GLY A 94 -22.24 12.92 0.79
N GLN A 95 -21.67 11.99 1.56
CA GLN A 95 -20.56 12.24 2.47
C GLN A 95 -19.42 11.25 2.23
N TRP A 96 -18.25 11.77 1.86
CA TRP A 96 -17.04 10.96 1.73
C TRP A 96 -16.51 10.60 3.13
N LYS A 97 -16.79 9.37 3.60
CA LYS A 97 -16.39 8.87 4.93
C LYS A 97 -15.72 7.49 4.86
N PRO A 98 -14.65 7.33 4.09
CA PRO A 98 -14.12 6.00 3.84
C PRO A 98 -13.63 5.32 5.10
N ILE A 99 -13.94 4.03 5.19
CA ILE A 99 -13.52 3.17 6.27
C ILE A 99 -12.33 2.32 5.81
N ARG A 100 -11.42 2.06 6.75
CA ARG A 100 -10.26 1.19 6.52
C ARG A 100 -10.68 -0.27 6.48
N HIS A 101 -11.65 -0.62 7.32
CA HIS A 101 -12.20 -1.96 7.50
C HIS A 101 -13.60 -1.87 8.14
N PRO A 102 -14.57 -2.75 7.82
CA PRO A 102 -15.92 -2.70 8.39
C PRO A 102 -15.97 -2.83 9.93
N GLU A 103 -15.01 -3.55 10.51
CA GLU A 103 -14.87 -3.68 11.97
C GLU A 103 -14.04 -2.55 12.62
N GLU A 104 -13.46 -1.63 11.85
CA GLU A 104 -12.76 -0.46 12.39
C GLU A 104 -13.70 0.74 12.41
N HIS A 105 -14.31 1.00 13.57
CA HIS A 105 -15.33 2.04 13.72
C HIS A 105 -14.79 3.49 13.66
N ARG A 106 -13.45 3.66 13.60
CA ARG A 106 -12.81 4.97 13.55
C ARG A 106 -12.77 5.51 12.11
N THR A 107 -13.83 6.21 11.72
CA THR A 107 -13.89 6.92 10.42
C THR A 107 -12.96 8.14 10.36
N GLU A 108 -12.61 8.69 11.54
CA GLU A 108 -11.73 9.86 11.70
C GLU A 108 -10.26 9.59 11.35
N ASP A 109 -9.88 8.32 11.24
CA ASP A 109 -8.50 7.91 11.02
C ASP A 109 -8.17 7.69 9.53
N PHE A 110 -9.05 8.00 8.59
CA PHE A 110 -8.68 7.83 7.19
C PHE A 110 -7.51 8.75 6.79
N SER A 111 -6.46 8.16 6.20
CA SER A 111 -5.18 8.84 5.93
C SER A 111 -4.91 9.04 4.44
N ARG A 112 -3.83 9.78 4.17
CA ARG A 112 -3.25 9.94 2.83
C ARG A 112 -3.05 8.62 2.10
N ASP A 113 -2.40 7.65 2.75
CA ASP A 113 -2.01 6.39 2.11
C ASP A 113 -3.23 5.58 1.71
N HIS A 114 -4.24 5.50 2.58
CA HIS A 114 -5.51 4.85 2.25
C HIS A 114 -6.12 5.45 0.99
N THR A 115 -6.21 6.78 0.92
CA THR A 115 -6.79 7.46 -0.24
C THR A 115 -6.03 7.13 -1.52
N ILE A 116 -4.69 7.12 -1.47
CA ILE A 116 -3.86 6.78 -2.62
C ILE A 116 -4.17 5.36 -3.10
N TRP A 117 -4.28 4.39 -2.19
CA TRP A 117 -4.64 3.02 -2.54
C TRP A 117 -6.04 2.89 -3.15
N TYR A 118 -7.04 3.64 -2.67
CA TYR A 118 -8.36 3.66 -3.32
C TYR A 118 -8.30 4.23 -4.74
N VAL A 119 -7.54 5.31 -4.97
CA VAL A 119 -7.40 5.89 -6.31
C VAL A 119 -6.65 4.95 -7.25
N ILE A 120 -5.62 4.25 -6.75
CA ILE A 120 -4.94 3.17 -7.49
C ILE A 120 -5.96 2.07 -7.85
N TRP A 121 -6.77 1.61 -6.91
CA TRP A 121 -7.81 0.62 -7.17
C TRP A 121 -8.79 1.11 -8.25
N MET A 122 -9.34 2.32 -8.12
CA MET A 122 -10.24 2.92 -9.13
C MET A 122 -9.60 2.97 -10.52
N ARG A 123 -8.27 3.17 -10.58
CA ARG A 123 -7.51 3.19 -11.84
C ARG A 123 -7.45 1.81 -12.51
N TYR A 124 -7.19 0.76 -11.75
CA TYR A 124 -7.06 -0.61 -12.25
C TYR A 124 -8.40 -1.26 -12.60
N PHE A 125 -9.50 -0.77 -12.03
CA PHE A 125 -10.86 -1.30 -12.25
C PHE A 125 -11.76 -0.31 -12.98
N SER A 126 -11.18 0.58 -13.80
CA SER A 126 -11.86 1.40 -14.80
C SER A 126 -12.97 2.33 -14.28
N ILE A 127 -12.88 2.77 -13.02
CA ILE A 127 -13.83 3.74 -12.42
C ILE A 127 -13.13 5.03 -11.97
N ILE A 128 -11.98 5.36 -12.57
CA ILE A 128 -11.12 6.48 -12.16
C ILE A 128 -11.81 7.85 -12.15
N SER A 129 -12.88 8.04 -12.93
CA SER A 129 -13.67 9.28 -12.92
C SER A 129 -14.20 9.61 -11.51
N ARG A 130 -14.49 8.59 -10.70
CA ARG A 130 -14.93 8.74 -9.30
C ARG A 130 -13.85 9.32 -8.39
N ALA A 131 -12.58 9.27 -8.76
CA ALA A 131 -11.52 9.88 -7.97
C ALA A 131 -11.65 11.42 -7.91
N LEU A 132 -12.34 12.03 -8.87
CA LEU A 132 -12.64 13.47 -8.87
C LEU A 132 -13.72 13.86 -7.86
N ASP A 133 -14.51 12.90 -7.38
CA ASP A 133 -15.54 13.10 -6.34
C ASP A 133 -14.92 13.16 -4.93
N ILE A 134 -13.62 12.87 -4.79
CA ILE A 134 -12.91 12.89 -3.49
C ILE A 134 -12.77 14.35 -3.01
N PRO A 135 -13.38 14.72 -1.86
CA PRO A 135 -13.33 16.08 -1.35
C PRO A 135 -11.95 16.43 -0.80
N TRP A 136 -11.65 17.74 -0.74
CA TRP A 136 -10.39 18.23 -0.17
C TRP A 136 -10.19 17.79 1.29
N LYS A 137 -11.23 17.91 2.12
CA LYS A 137 -11.24 17.37 3.48
C LYS A 137 -11.74 15.92 3.43
N ILE A 138 -10.87 14.98 3.74
CA ILE A 138 -11.10 13.55 3.62
C ILE A 138 -11.61 12.93 4.92
N SER A 139 -11.01 13.34 6.03
CA SER A 139 -11.38 12.95 7.38
C SER A 139 -11.19 14.14 8.31
N ASP A 140 -11.56 13.98 9.58
CA ASP A 140 -11.33 15.03 10.56
C ASP A 140 -9.85 15.32 10.81
N LYS A 141 -8.97 14.35 10.52
CA LYS A 141 -7.53 14.46 10.71
C LYS A 141 -6.75 14.69 9.41
N PHE A 142 -7.40 14.58 8.25
CA PHE A 142 -6.70 14.63 6.96
C PHE A 142 -7.40 15.52 5.92
N ASN A 143 -6.66 16.54 5.48
CA ASN A 143 -6.93 17.27 4.24
C ASN A 143 -5.93 16.81 3.17
N GLN A 144 -6.38 16.73 1.92
CA GLN A 144 -5.49 16.49 0.80
C GLN A 144 -4.38 17.54 0.77
N THR A 145 -3.17 17.10 0.43
CA THR A 145 -2.08 18.00 0.08
C THR A 145 -2.18 18.39 -1.39
N ILE A 146 -1.58 19.52 -1.78
CA ILE A 146 -1.63 20.01 -3.17
C ILE A 146 -1.07 18.97 -4.15
N ASP A 147 0.03 18.29 -3.80
CA ASP A 147 0.63 17.26 -4.65
C ASP A 147 -0.28 16.06 -4.86
N MET A 148 -1.05 15.67 -3.83
CA MET A 148 -2.01 14.59 -3.91
C MET A 148 -3.24 14.98 -4.74
N TRP A 149 -3.76 16.19 -4.56
CA TRP A 149 -4.86 16.70 -5.36
C TRP A 149 -4.50 16.79 -6.85
N LEU A 150 -3.30 17.29 -7.16
CA LEU A 150 -2.77 17.30 -8.53
C LEU A 150 -2.60 15.88 -9.08
N TRP A 151 -2.09 14.95 -8.26
CA TRP A 151 -1.93 13.55 -8.67
C TRP A 151 -3.27 12.90 -9.04
N ILE A 152 -4.30 13.05 -8.19
CA ILE A 152 -5.64 12.48 -8.43
C ILE A 152 -6.18 12.97 -9.78
N ARG A 153 -6.10 14.27 -10.05
CA ARG A 153 -6.54 14.86 -11.32
C ARG A 153 -5.69 14.41 -12.51
N ALA A 154 -4.38 14.26 -12.33
CA ALA A 154 -3.49 13.74 -13.37
C ALA A 154 -3.87 12.29 -13.74
N VAL A 155 -4.08 11.42 -12.75
CA VAL A 155 -4.49 10.02 -12.97
C VAL A 155 -5.89 9.94 -13.60
N ALA A 156 -6.80 10.85 -13.23
CA ALA A 156 -8.11 11.01 -13.87
C ALA A 156 -8.06 11.65 -15.28
N LYS A 157 -6.85 11.84 -15.84
CA LYS A 157 -6.57 12.32 -17.20
C LYS A 157 -6.96 13.78 -17.48
N ASP A 158 -6.90 14.66 -16.48
CA ASP A 158 -6.81 16.10 -16.75
C ASP A 158 -5.51 16.39 -17.51
N ARG A 159 -5.62 16.72 -18.80
CA ARG A 159 -4.47 16.80 -19.71
C ARG A 159 -3.44 17.85 -19.29
N PHE A 160 -3.87 19.00 -18.76
CA PHE A 160 -2.94 20.05 -18.36
C PHE A 160 -2.19 19.66 -17.10
N ILE A 161 -2.93 19.11 -16.12
CA ILE A 161 -2.35 18.68 -14.85
C ILE A 161 -1.41 17.49 -15.06
N ASP A 162 -1.85 16.49 -15.83
CA ASP A 162 -1.08 15.29 -16.15
C ASP A 162 0.14 15.59 -17.02
N ARG A 163 0.11 16.55 -17.94
CA ARG A 163 1.29 16.83 -18.79
C ARG A 163 2.29 17.78 -18.17
N PHE A 164 1.90 18.55 -17.15
CA PHE A 164 2.71 19.65 -16.65
C PHE A 164 2.63 19.87 -15.14
N ALA A 165 1.48 20.31 -14.61
CA ALA A 165 1.41 20.87 -13.26
C ALA A 165 1.81 19.86 -12.17
N TYR A 166 1.34 18.61 -12.29
CA TYR A 166 1.71 17.55 -11.36
C TYR A 166 3.22 17.29 -11.38
N TRP A 167 3.83 17.22 -12.57
CA TRP A 167 5.25 16.88 -12.70
C TRP A 167 6.19 17.92 -12.11
N ILE A 168 5.82 19.21 -12.15
CA ILE A 168 6.61 20.26 -11.50
C ILE A 168 6.64 20.05 -9.98
N VAL A 169 5.46 19.88 -9.39
CA VAL A 169 5.34 19.73 -7.92
C VAL A 169 5.97 18.40 -7.47
N ALA A 170 5.59 17.28 -8.10
CA ALA A 170 6.13 15.97 -7.77
C ALA A 170 7.65 15.89 -8.00
N GLY A 171 8.14 16.44 -9.12
CA GLY A 171 9.56 16.48 -9.45
C GLY A 171 10.37 17.30 -8.45
N LEU A 172 9.84 18.42 -7.96
CA LEU A 172 10.46 19.24 -6.92
C LEU A 172 10.52 18.50 -5.58
N LEU A 173 9.38 17.99 -5.11
CA LEU A 173 9.27 17.26 -3.84
C LEU A 173 10.16 16.03 -3.81
N MET A 174 10.13 15.21 -4.87
CA MET A 174 11.02 14.06 -4.97
C MET A 174 12.48 14.48 -5.00
N ARG A 175 12.86 15.51 -5.77
CA ARG A 175 14.26 15.97 -5.83
C ARG A 175 14.76 16.40 -4.46
N ILE A 176 14.00 17.23 -3.74
CA ILE A 176 14.37 17.71 -2.41
C ILE A 176 14.46 16.54 -1.43
N GLY A 177 13.42 15.71 -1.35
CA GLY A 177 13.38 14.56 -0.43
C GLY A 177 14.49 13.54 -0.71
N SER A 178 14.82 13.30 -1.98
CA SER A 178 15.86 12.38 -2.39
C SER A 178 17.26 12.87 -2.02
N ILE A 179 17.56 14.14 -2.29
CA ILE A 179 18.84 14.76 -1.93
C ILE A 179 18.99 14.76 -0.41
N TRP A 180 17.93 15.14 0.31
CA TRP A 180 17.90 15.18 1.76
C TRP A 180 18.13 13.80 2.38
N ASN A 181 17.36 12.78 1.96
CA ASN A 181 17.51 11.40 2.43
C ASN A 181 18.93 10.86 2.18
N ARG A 182 19.45 11.06 0.97
CA ARG A 182 20.81 10.62 0.62
C ARG A 182 21.85 11.31 1.50
N TRP A 183 21.72 12.62 1.69
CA TRP A 183 22.64 13.38 2.54
C TRP A 183 22.63 12.88 3.99
N LEU A 184 21.43 12.72 4.59
CA LEU A 184 21.29 12.20 5.96
C LEU A 184 21.94 10.84 6.13
N ARG A 185 21.64 9.91 5.22
CA ARG A 185 22.14 8.53 5.30
C ARG A 185 23.64 8.44 5.09
N ASN A 186 24.17 9.17 4.11
CA ASN A 186 25.62 9.22 3.88
C ASN A 186 26.36 9.82 5.09
N ARG A 187 25.80 10.84 5.75
CA ARG A 187 26.39 11.45 6.95
C ARG A 187 26.32 10.55 8.18
N ALA A 188 25.32 9.67 8.24
CA ALA A 188 25.16 8.68 9.30
C ALA A 188 25.89 7.36 9.02
N GLY A 189 26.43 7.14 7.81
CA GLY A 189 27.06 5.87 7.42
C GLY A 189 26.05 4.72 7.28
N ILE A 190 24.79 5.03 6.97
CA ILE A 190 23.74 4.01 6.84
C ILE A 190 23.74 3.48 5.40
N GLU A 191 24.08 2.21 5.25
CA GLU A 191 24.07 1.49 3.98
C GLU A 191 22.91 0.50 3.92
N SER A 192 22.35 0.32 2.72
CA SER A 192 21.34 -0.71 2.48
C SER A 192 22.00 -2.08 2.33
N VAL A 193 21.40 -3.12 2.89
CA VAL A 193 21.87 -4.50 2.78
C VAL A 193 20.95 -5.33 1.88
N HIS A 194 21.46 -6.48 1.44
CA HIS A 194 20.64 -7.45 0.73
C HIS A 194 19.58 -8.06 1.66
N TYR A 195 18.44 -8.50 1.11
CA TYR A 195 17.34 -9.01 1.94
C TYR A 195 17.65 -10.33 2.64
N LEU A 196 18.57 -11.11 2.07
CA LEU A 196 19.08 -12.33 2.69
C LEU A 196 19.99 -12.05 3.89
N ASP A 197 20.65 -10.88 3.90
CA ASP A 197 21.64 -10.50 4.92
C ASP A 197 21.04 -9.57 5.99
N PHE A 198 19.78 -9.17 5.82
CA PHE A 198 19.13 -8.21 6.69
C PHE A 198 18.94 -8.77 8.10
N LYS A 199 19.31 -7.96 9.11
CA LYS A 199 19.06 -8.23 10.52
C LYS A 199 18.43 -6.99 11.15
N PRO A 200 17.29 -7.13 11.87
CA PRO A 200 16.68 -5.98 12.52
C PRO A 200 17.62 -5.41 13.58
N THR A 201 17.62 -4.09 13.71
CA THR A 201 18.40 -3.40 14.73
C THR A 201 17.46 -2.58 15.60
N PRO A 202 17.26 -2.97 16.87
CA PRO A 202 16.47 -2.18 17.81
C PRO A 202 17.00 -0.74 17.94
N ALA A 203 16.09 0.22 18.10
CA ALA A 203 16.42 1.64 18.11
C ALA A 203 17.45 2.05 19.19
N GLU A 204 17.54 1.27 20.28
CA GLU A 204 18.51 1.43 21.36
C GLU A 204 19.97 1.20 20.93
N TYR A 205 20.21 0.44 19.86
CA TYR A 205 21.55 0.18 19.30
C TYR A 205 21.97 1.22 18.25
N LEU A 206 21.13 2.22 17.98
CA LEU A 206 21.44 3.31 17.06
C LEU A 206 22.23 4.41 17.77
N ASN A 207 23.31 4.86 17.13
CA ASN A 207 24.02 6.05 17.58
C ASN A 207 23.18 7.33 17.29
N LYS A 208 23.58 8.46 17.87
CA LYS A 208 22.84 9.74 17.72
C LYS A 208 22.67 10.19 16.26
N LYS A 209 23.66 9.94 15.39
CA LYS A 209 23.58 10.32 13.96
C LYS A 209 22.60 9.43 13.21
N GLU A 210 22.63 8.13 13.48
CA GLU A 210 21.70 7.14 12.90
C GLU A 210 20.26 7.41 13.35
N LEU A 211 20.05 7.67 14.64
CA LEU A 211 18.73 8.00 15.17
C LEU A 211 18.18 9.31 14.56
N PHE A 212 19.04 10.32 14.39
CA PHE A 212 18.67 11.55 13.71
C PHE A 212 18.31 11.30 12.24
N ALA A 213 19.12 10.54 11.51
CA ALA A 213 18.85 10.19 10.12
C ALA A 213 17.58 9.35 9.97
N CYS A 214 17.33 8.40 10.87
CA CYS A 214 16.10 7.58 10.90
C CYS A 214 14.85 8.46 11.05
N LYS A 215 14.83 9.34 12.05
CA LYS A 215 13.67 10.23 12.34
C LYS A 215 13.39 11.27 11.26
N ASN A 216 14.41 11.68 10.50
CA ASN A 216 14.31 12.74 9.49
C ASN A 216 14.34 12.22 8.04
N SER A 217 14.48 10.92 7.85
CA SER A 217 14.37 10.30 6.54
C SER A 217 12.91 10.00 6.19
N ALA A 218 12.56 10.06 4.92
CA ALA A 218 11.26 9.57 4.45
C ALA A 218 11.18 8.05 4.69
N PRO A 219 10.16 7.52 5.38
CA PRO A 219 10.05 6.09 5.60
C PRO A 219 9.92 5.28 4.30
N GLY A 220 10.27 3.99 4.35
CA GLY A 220 10.28 3.09 3.18
C GLY A 220 8.95 3.04 2.42
N TYR A 221 7.83 3.00 3.14
CA TYR A 221 6.50 2.88 2.54
C TYR A 221 6.14 4.09 1.66
N ILE A 222 6.71 5.26 1.91
CA ILE A 222 6.48 6.44 1.05
C ILE A 222 7.06 6.19 -0.35
N MET A 223 8.20 5.50 -0.45
CA MET A 223 8.81 5.18 -1.75
C MET A 223 7.97 4.18 -2.53
N ASP A 224 7.44 3.17 -1.85
CA ASP A 224 6.51 2.18 -2.43
C ASP A 224 5.25 2.86 -2.98
N THR A 225 4.57 3.65 -2.13
CA THR A 225 3.39 4.43 -2.52
C THR A 225 3.70 5.37 -3.69
N GLN A 226 4.83 6.09 -3.66
CA GLN A 226 5.24 6.98 -4.76
C GLN A 226 5.50 6.21 -6.06
N ALA A 227 6.09 5.01 -6.00
CA ALA A 227 6.32 4.18 -7.18
C ALA A 227 5.01 3.79 -7.84
N PHE A 228 4.00 3.37 -7.06
CA PHE A 228 2.66 3.10 -7.57
C PHE A 228 1.96 4.34 -8.11
N MET A 229 2.07 5.49 -7.42
CA MET A 229 1.52 6.76 -7.89
C MET A 229 2.08 7.13 -9.27
N ILE A 230 3.40 7.02 -9.46
CA ILE A 230 4.07 7.28 -10.75
C ILE A 230 3.63 6.27 -11.81
N HIS A 231 3.52 5.00 -11.42
CA HIS A 231 3.11 3.92 -12.32
C HIS A 231 1.72 4.14 -12.91
N CYS A 232 0.77 4.67 -12.12
CA CYS A 232 -0.62 4.94 -12.53
C CYS A 232 -0.81 6.12 -13.50
N LEU A 233 0.21 6.96 -13.69
CA LEU A 233 0.16 8.12 -14.57
C LEU A 233 0.37 7.73 -16.04
N SER A 234 0.00 8.64 -16.95
CA SER A 234 0.21 8.43 -18.38
C SER A 234 1.70 8.33 -18.72
N ASP A 235 2.01 7.55 -19.76
CA ASP A 235 3.38 7.47 -20.25
C ASP A 235 3.77 8.74 -21.01
N GLY A 236 4.88 9.34 -20.58
CA GLY A 236 5.36 10.60 -21.11
C GLY A 236 6.83 10.83 -20.76
N TRP A 237 7.38 11.91 -21.31
CA TRP A 237 8.78 12.27 -21.09
C TRP A 237 9.10 12.50 -19.60
N PHE A 238 8.21 13.19 -18.88
CA PHE A 238 8.37 13.45 -17.45
C PHE A 238 8.38 12.17 -16.60
N LYS A 239 7.39 11.28 -16.80
CA LYS A 239 7.33 9.97 -16.13
C LYS A 239 8.63 9.18 -16.32
N ARG A 240 9.11 9.08 -17.57
CA ARG A 240 10.38 8.39 -17.89
C ARG A 240 11.58 9.00 -17.17
N ARG A 241 11.68 10.33 -17.13
CA ARG A 241 12.78 11.03 -16.43
C ARG A 241 12.73 10.81 -14.92
N LEU A 242 11.54 10.82 -14.34
CA LEU A 242 11.35 10.62 -12.89
C LEU A 242 11.67 9.19 -12.48
N LYS A 243 11.16 8.21 -13.23
CA LYS A 243 11.48 6.79 -13.09
C LYS A 243 13.00 6.55 -13.06
N LYS A 244 13.74 7.09 -14.03
CA LYS A 244 15.22 7.02 -14.07
C LYS A 244 15.92 7.67 -12.86
N ARG A 245 15.31 8.69 -12.26
CA ARG A 245 15.83 9.34 -11.04
C ARG A 245 15.47 8.59 -9.76
N LEU A 246 14.39 7.82 -9.77
CA LEU A 246 13.95 7.00 -8.65
C LEU A 246 14.87 5.78 -8.47
N ILE A 247 15.26 5.12 -9.55
CA ILE A 247 16.07 3.87 -9.51
C ILE A 247 17.31 3.99 -8.59
N PRO A 248 18.17 5.03 -8.67
CA PRO A 248 19.37 5.14 -7.82
C PRO A 248 19.10 5.50 -6.34
N LEU A 249 17.84 5.63 -5.94
CA LEU A 249 17.42 5.92 -4.57
C LEU A 249 16.85 4.70 -3.87
N VAL A 250 16.54 3.68 -4.66
CA VAL A 250 15.88 2.46 -4.23
C VAL A 250 16.97 1.44 -3.93
N GLU A 251 16.76 0.65 -2.89
CA GLU A 251 17.67 -0.43 -2.53
C GLU A 251 17.75 -1.44 -3.67
N LYS A 252 18.96 -1.97 -3.94
CA LYS A 252 19.18 -2.88 -5.08
C LYS A 252 18.23 -4.08 -5.05
N SER A 253 17.97 -4.61 -3.87
CA SER A 253 17.08 -5.76 -3.66
C SER A 253 15.58 -5.41 -3.66
N ASN A 254 15.18 -4.13 -3.73
CA ASN A 254 13.76 -3.75 -3.76
C ASN A 254 13.23 -3.84 -5.21
N TYR A 255 13.06 -5.08 -5.65
CA TYR A 255 12.65 -5.43 -7.02
C TYR A 255 11.28 -4.87 -7.39
N LEU A 256 10.33 -4.74 -6.44
CA LEU A 256 9.01 -4.20 -6.75
C LEU A 256 9.09 -2.74 -7.20
N ILE A 257 9.75 -1.88 -6.41
CA ILE A 257 9.87 -0.46 -6.76
C ILE A 257 10.70 -0.31 -8.04
N ARG A 258 11.79 -1.08 -8.20
CA ARG A 258 12.59 -1.10 -9.45
C ARG A 258 11.74 -1.47 -10.66
N LYS A 259 10.89 -2.50 -10.55
CA LYS A 259 9.95 -2.95 -11.59
C LYS A 259 8.94 -1.85 -11.93
N LEU A 260 8.31 -1.22 -10.93
CA LEU A 260 7.40 -0.09 -11.14
C LEU A 260 8.09 1.12 -11.79
N ALA A 261 9.36 1.33 -11.45
CA ALA A 261 10.22 2.35 -12.07
C ALA A 261 10.71 1.96 -13.48
N GLY A 262 10.39 0.78 -14.01
CA GLY A 262 10.83 0.33 -15.33
C GLY A 262 12.34 0.16 -15.42
N ASP A 263 12.96 -0.31 -14.33
CA ASP A 263 14.37 -0.69 -14.34
C ASP A 263 14.62 -1.91 -15.25
N VAL A 264 15.85 -2.05 -15.73
CA VAL A 264 16.28 -3.20 -16.53
C VAL A 264 17.01 -4.16 -15.60
N PHE A 265 16.43 -5.33 -15.36
CA PHE A 265 17.01 -6.36 -14.51
C PHE A 265 18.12 -7.13 -15.25
N SER A 266 19.20 -7.44 -14.53
CA SER A 266 20.21 -8.38 -14.99
C SER A 266 19.66 -9.82 -15.03
N ALA A 267 20.43 -10.75 -15.61
CA ALA A 267 20.09 -12.18 -15.55
C ALA A 267 20.04 -12.69 -14.09
N GLU A 268 20.96 -12.22 -13.25
CA GLU A 268 21.02 -12.52 -11.81
C GLU A 268 19.78 -11.97 -11.09
N ASP A 269 19.45 -10.69 -11.28
CA ASP A 269 18.23 -10.07 -10.72
C ASP A 269 16.98 -10.88 -11.12
N SER A 270 16.91 -11.29 -12.39
CA SER A 270 15.76 -12.06 -12.91
C SER A 270 15.66 -13.45 -12.29
N GLN A 271 16.80 -14.13 -12.09
CA GLN A 271 16.85 -15.41 -11.41
C GLN A 271 16.44 -15.28 -9.94
N GLU A 272 16.90 -14.23 -9.25
CA GLU A 272 16.50 -13.94 -7.88
C GLU A 272 15.00 -13.67 -7.76
N ILE A 273 14.42 -12.84 -8.65
CA ILE A 273 12.98 -12.57 -8.66
C ILE A 273 12.17 -13.86 -8.87
N ASN A 274 12.61 -14.75 -9.75
CA ASN A 274 11.93 -16.02 -10.02
C ASN A 274 11.96 -16.96 -8.81
N ASN A 275 13.11 -17.02 -8.12
CA ASN A 275 13.35 -17.87 -6.95
C ASN A 275 12.95 -17.20 -5.62
N TYR A 276 12.49 -15.96 -5.67
CA TYR A 276 12.16 -15.18 -4.49
C TYR A 276 11.11 -15.89 -3.62
N THR A 277 11.45 -16.06 -2.35
CA THR A 277 10.53 -16.55 -1.33
C THR A 277 10.01 -15.34 -0.56
N GLY A 278 8.69 -15.24 -0.40
CA GLY A 278 8.10 -14.10 0.29
C GLY A 278 8.60 -13.98 1.72
N MET A 279 8.64 -12.75 2.22
CA MET A 279 8.94 -12.41 3.61
C MET A 279 7.67 -11.93 4.31
N ASP A 280 7.69 -11.83 5.64
CA ASP A 280 6.63 -11.16 6.39
C ASP A 280 6.70 -9.63 6.30
N GLY A 281 5.60 -8.98 6.71
CA GLY A 281 5.55 -7.54 6.94
C GLY A 281 5.57 -6.68 5.67
N PHE A 282 5.25 -7.26 4.51
CA PHE A 282 5.28 -6.64 3.17
C PHE A 282 6.58 -5.85 2.96
N ARG A 283 7.65 -6.58 2.68
CA ARG A 283 9.04 -6.11 2.70
C ARG A 283 9.28 -4.96 1.72
N TRP A 284 8.54 -4.88 0.61
CA TRP A 284 8.70 -3.80 -0.39
C TRP A 284 8.46 -2.38 0.16
N ALA A 285 7.68 -2.24 1.23
CA ALA A 285 7.43 -0.98 1.91
C ALA A 285 8.46 -0.67 3.01
N ARG A 286 9.52 -1.48 3.15
CA ARG A 286 10.55 -1.33 4.18
C ARG A 286 11.89 -0.95 3.56
N ARG A 287 12.72 -0.34 4.41
CA ARG A 287 14.15 -0.21 4.14
C ARG A 287 14.87 -1.40 4.74
N LEU A 288 15.87 -1.91 4.06
CA LEU A 288 16.79 -2.91 4.57
C LEU A 288 18.10 -2.26 4.95
N ASP A 289 18.11 -1.67 6.13
CA ASP A 289 19.31 -1.08 6.67
C ASP A 289 19.24 -1.10 8.20
N ARG A 290 20.31 -0.63 8.83
CA ARG A 290 20.46 -0.61 10.27
C ARG A 290 19.38 0.20 11.01
N THR A 291 18.57 1.02 10.34
CA THR A 291 17.49 1.82 10.97
C THR A 291 16.13 1.12 11.02
N THR A 292 16.03 -0.10 10.50
CA THR A 292 14.81 -0.91 10.58
C THR A 292 14.87 -1.87 11.77
N ASP A 293 13.89 -1.76 12.66
CA ASP A 293 13.76 -2.53 13.89
C ASP A 293 12.76 -3.69 13.79
N ILE A 294 12.03 -3.79 12.67
CA ILE A 294 11.06 -4.85 12.41
C ILE A 294 11.79 -6.04 11.79
N GLU A 295 11.61 -7.21 12.41
CA GLU A 295 12.10 -8.46 11.88
C GLU A 295 11.39 -8.81 10.56
N LEU A 296 12.19 -9.17 9.55
CA LEU A 296 11.71 -9.66 8.25
C LEU A 296 12.16 -11.11 8.09
N ASN A 297 11.27 -12.05 8.36
CA ASN A 297 11.52 -13.48 8.25
C ASN A 297 11.04 -14.02 6.90
N GLN A 298 11.90 -14.81 6.26
CA GLN A 298 11.49 -15.59 5.09
C GLN A 298 10.38 -16.58 5.48
N LEU A 299 9.39 -16.72 4.60
CA LEU A 299 8.33 -17.71 4.75
C LEU A 299 8.87 -19.11 4.45
N THR A 300 9.04 -19.93 5.49
CA THR A 300 9.46 -21.32 5.38
C THR A 300 8.25 -22.26 5.18
N GLY A 301 8.48 -23.40 4.52
CA GLY A 301 7.44 -24.41 4.29
C GLY A 301 6.48 -24.11 3.13
N LYS A 302 5.28 -24.69 3.19
CA LYS A 302 4.25 -24.52 2.15
C LYS A 302 3.80 -23.06 2.14
N GLN A 303 3.97 -22.42 0.98
CA GLN A 303 3.64 -21.02 0.79
C GLN A 303 2.13 -20.79 1.00
N PRO A 304 1.72 -19.68 1.66
CA PRO A 304 0.31 -19.38 1.84
C PRO A 304 -0.37 -19.17 0.48
N PRO A 305 -1.70 -19.38 0.39
CA PRO A 305 -2.44 -19.19 -0.86
C PRO A 305 -2.34 -17.76 -1.40
N TRP A 306 -2.16 -16.78 -0.52
CA TRP A 306 -1.90 -15.38 -0.87
C TRP A 306 -0.53 -14.98 -0.31
N ASN A 307 0.53 -15.05 -1.11
CA ASN A 307 1.85 -14.57 -0.72
C ASN A 307 2.13 -13.24 -1.42
N MET A 308 1.51 -12.17 -0.94
CA MET A 308 1.57 -10.86 -1.61
C MET A 308 2.99 -10.34 -1.83
N ASP A 309 3.90 -10.59 -0.89
CA ASP A 309 5.28 -10.17 -1.00
C ASP A 309 5.98 -10.81 -2.22
N ARG A 310 5.71 -12.08 -2.50
CA ARG A 310 6.24 -12.76 -3.69
C ARG A 310 5.41 -12.48 -4.95
N ASP A 311 4.10 -12.61 -4.84
CA ASP A 311 3.20 -12.72 -5.98
C ASP A 311 3.08 -11.38 -6.73
N VAL A 312 3.24 -10.24 -6.04
CA VAL A 312 3.29 -8.90 -6.67
C VAL A 312 4.49 -8.74 -7.62
N LEU A 313 5.62 -9.39 -7.36
CA LEU A 313 6.77 -9.38 -8.27
C LEU A 313 6.48 -10.12 -9.57
N LYS A 314 5.64 -11.16 -9.51
CA LYS A 314 5.31 -12.03 -10.65
C LYS A 314 4.08 -11.53 -11.42
N ALA A 315 3.26 -10.69 -10.80
CA ALA A 315 2.07 -10.13 -11.42
C ALA A 315 2.38 -9.22 -12.61
N ASN A 316 1.51 -9.25 -13.63
CA ASN A 316 1.47 -8.18 -14.61
C ASN A 316 0.74 -6.97 -13.98
N LEU A 317 1.49 -5.92 -13.68
CA LEU A 317 0.98 -4.69 -13.07
C LEU A 317 0.58 -3.66 -14.13
N GLU A 318 0.51 -4.00 -15.41
CA GLU A 318 -0.06 -3.11 -16.41
C GLU A 318 -1.57 -2.93 -16.16
N TRP A 319 -2.03 -1.68 -16.18
CA TRP A 319 -3.45 -1.35 -16.07
C TRP A 319 -4.09 -1.34 -17.46
N LEU A 320 -5.35 -1.80 -17.56
CA LEU A 320 -6.11 -1.96 -18.81
C LEU A 320 -6.58 -0.63 -19.43
#